data_AF-A0A8C4TBN0-F1
#
_entry.id   AF-A0A8C4TBN0-F1
#
_cell.length_a   1.000
_cell.length_b   1.000
_cell.length_c   1.000
_cell.angle_alpha   90.00
_cell.angle_beta   90.00
_cell.angle_gamma   90.00
#
_symmetry.space_group_name_H-M   'P 1'
#
loop_
_entity.id
_entity.type
_entity.pdbx_description
1 polymer ?
#
loop_
_entity_poly.entity_id
_entity_poly.type
_entity_poly.pdbx_seq_one_letter_code
_entity_poly.pdbx_strand_id
1 'polypeptide(L)'
;MTYVRETCGCCDCEKRCGALDIVFVIDSSESVGLTNYTLEKNFVINTVSRLGSFAKDPKALTGTRVGVVQYSHKDTFEAIHLNDPRIDSLPSFKEAVRKLQWIAGGTWTPSALEYAYNQMIKHSRREKSMVFAVVITDGRYDPRDNSALLPSLCGKDIIVHAIGIGDMFLRKQESESLKDIACPNGNVTEMTHFVDLVAEEFIDGMEERLCPDPVLVCPDLPCKTELTVAHCTQRPVDIIFLLDGSERMGEENFRYARNFVEEVAQRLTLAKRNDDELNARLALIQYGGESEQQTVFTLSYNLSTIMDRLTESRYLDASSSVGSAIIYAINNILSFVFITDGITDKKMLAEALTSMRKAGAMSTVIAVGSDVDMEVLSKLALGDQAAIFREKEFAHLSRSSFFDRFLRWIC
;
A
#
# COMPACT_ATOMS: atom_id res chain seq x y z
N MET A 1 8.12 -10.38 -32.82
CA MET A 1 6.91 -10.42 -31.98
C MET A 1 6.99 -9.28 -31.00
N THR A 2 6.23 -8.24 -31.28
CA THR A 2 6.15 -6.99 -30.52
C THR A 2 5.41 -7.27 -29.23
N TYR A 3 6.14 -7.33 -28.11
CA TYR A 3 5.50 -7.23 -26.80
C TYR A 3 5.15 -5.76 -26.59
N VAL A 4 3.95 -5.39 -26.99
CA VAL A 4 3.30 -4.18 -26.49
C VAL A 4 2.98 -4.48 -25.03
N ARG A 5 3.88 -4.08 -24.12
CA ARG A 5 3.47 -3.82 -22.75
C ARG A 5 2.85 -2.43 -22.80
N GLU A 6 1.53 -2.39 -22.92
CA GLU A 6 0.72 -1.25 -22.47
C GLU A 6 0.99 -1.08 -20.98
N THR A 7 2.14 -0.50 -20.65
CA THR A 7 2.28 0.26 -19.43
C THR A 7 1.83 1.65 -19.82
N CYS A 8 0.51 1.82 -19.93
CA CYS A 8 -0.07 2.95 -19.23
C CYS A 8 0.60 2.88 -17.86
N GLY A 9 1.54 3.79 -17.56
CA GLY A 9 1.71 4.17 -16.17
C GLY A 9 0.28 4.52 -15.80
N CYS A 10 -0.36 3.64 -15.02
CA CYS A 10 -1.76 3.82 -14.67
C CYS A 10 -1.79 5.27 -14.22
N CYS A 11 -2.50 6.12 -14.97
CA CYS A 11 -2.90 7.40 -14.43
C CYS A 11 -3.39 7.06 -13.02
N ASP A 12 -2.90 7.76 -11.99
CA ASP A 12 -3.40 7.62 -10.61
C ASP A 12 -4.88 8.02 -10.60
N CYS A 13 -5.70 7.19 -11.24
CA CYS A 13 -7.11 7.34 -11.42
C CYS A 13 -7.68 6.92 -10.09
N GLU A 14 -8.11 7.93 -9.36
CA GLU A 14 -8.80 7.70 -8.13
C GLU A 14 -10.17 7.12 -8.48
N LYS A 15 -10.43 5.89 -8.01
CA LYS A 15 -11.78 5.33 -8.05
C LYS A 15 -12.65 6.17 -7.13
N ARG A 16 -13.58 6.94 -7.71
CA ARG A 16 -14.56 7.73 -6.97
C ARG A 16 -15.93 7.12 -7.08
N CYS A 17 -16.43 6.68 -5.94
CA CYS A 17 -17.82 6.29 -5.82
C CYS A 17 -18.69 7.55 -5.63
N GLY A 18 -19.99 7.42 -5.87
CA GLY A 18 -20.96 8.46 -5.53
C GLY A 18 -20.97 8.79 -4.03
N ALA A 19 -21.98 9.54 -3.57
CA ALA A 19 -22.17 9.71 -2.14
C ALA A 19 -22.53 8.35 -1.50
N LEU A 20 -21.58 7.72 -0.81
CA LEU A 20 -21.76 6.43 -0.15
C LEU A 20 -21.67 6.58 1.37
N ASP A 21 -22.65 6.03 2.09
CA ASP A 21 -22.59 5.87 3.54
C ASP A 21 -22.58 4.38 3.87
N ILE A 22 -21.47 3.90 4.44
CA ILE A 22 -21.27 2.46 4.70
C ILE A 22 -21.15 2.26 6.22
N VAL A 23 -22.01 1.41 6.78
CA VAL A 23 -21.96 1.06 8.20
C VAL A 23 -21.60 -0.42 8.34
N PHE A 24 -20.46 -0.69 8.95
CA PHE A 24 -20.09 -2.05 9.36
C PHE A 24 -20.66 -2.33 10.75
N VAL A 25 -21.35 -3.45 10.91
CA VAL A 25 -21.84 -3.96 12.20
C VAL A 25 -21.07 -5.24 12.47
N ILE A 26 -20.11 -5.20 13.39
CA ILE A 26 -19.14 -6.28 13.64
C ILE A 26 -19.37 -6.94 14.99
N ASP A 27 -19.23 -8.26 15.03
CA ASP A 27 -19.50 -9.05 16.23
C ASP A 27 -18.23 -9.11 17.11
N SER A 28 -18.36 -8.63 18.34
CA SER A 28 -17.30 -8.67 19.36
C SER A 28 -17.67 -9.58 20.53
N SER A 29 -18.57 -10.54 20.31
CA SER A 29 -18.96 -11.57 21.26
C SER A 29 -17.80 -12.45 21.70
N GLU A 30 -18.02 -13.19 22.79
CA GLU A 30 -17.06 -14.16 23.31
C GLU A 30 -16.84 -15.34 22.35
N SER A 31 -17.88 -15.77 21.62
CA SER A 31 -17.82 -16.92 20.71
C SER A 31 -16.99 -16.66 19.46
N VAL A 32 -16.92 -15.41 18.99
CA VAL A 32 -15.99 -14.99 17.95
C VAL A 32 -14.54 -15.13 18.42
N GLY A 33 -14.22 -14.59 19.60
CA GLY A 33 -12.86 -14.59 20.15
C GLY A 33 -11.92 -13.54 19.53
N LEU A 34 -10.89 -13.15 20.28
CA LEU A 34 -9.98 -12.05 19.92
C LEU A 34 -9.32 -12.20 18.52
N THR A 35 -8.91 -13.42 18.16
CA THR A 35 -8.23 -13.68 16.88
C THR A 35 -9.17 -13.43 15.70
N ASN A 36 -10.40 -13.95 15.76
CA ASN A 36 -11.38 -13.77 14.69
C ASN A 36 -11.89 -12.33 14.62
N TYR A 37 -12.11 -11.71 15.77
CA TYR A 37 -12.45 -10.28 15.84
C TYR A 37 -11.36 -9.39 15.20
N THR A 38 -10.08 -9.79 15.32
CA THR A 38 -8.99 -9.11 14.61
C THR A 38 -9.09 -9.28 13.09
N LEU A 39 -9.54 -10.44 12.60
CA LEU A 39 -9.80 -10.67 11.18
C LEU A 39 -10.98 -9.82 10.67
N GLU A 40 -12.05 -9.69 11.45
CA GLU A 40 -13.17 -8.79 11.13
C GLU A 40 -12.71 -7.33 10.98
N LYS A 41 -11.90 -6.83 11.92
CA LYS A 41 -11.32 -5.49 11.85
C LYS A 41 -10.46 -5.30 10.60
N ASN A 42 -9.64 -6.30 10.28
CA ASN A 42 -8.78 -6.26 9.09
C ASN A 42 -9.62 -6.27 7.81
N PHE A 43 -10.70 -7.04 7.77
CA PHE A 43 -11.65 -7.01 6.66
C PHE A 43 -12.26 -5.61 6.48
N VAL A 44 -12.79 -4.99 7.54
CA VAL A 44 -13.32 -3.61 7.50
C VAL A 44 -12.27 -2.65 6.94
N ILE A 45 -11.03 -2.72 7.44
CA ILE A 45 -9.93 -1.85 6.99
C ILE A 45 -9.60 -2.09 5.51
N ASN A 46 -9.51 -3.35 5.08
CA ASN A 46 -9.09 -3.70 3.73
C ASN A 46 -10.16 -3.36 2.70
N THR A 47 -11.43 -3.67 2.96
CA THR A 47 -12.56 -3.28 2.10
C THR A 47 -12.59 -1.76 1.93
N VAL A 48 -12.46 -1.01 3.01
CA VAL A 48 -12.50 0.45 2.95
C VAL A 48 -11.26 1.04 2.25
N SER A 49 -10.10 0.38 2.34
CA SER A 49 -8.90 0.78 1.60
C SER A 49 -9.06 0.65 0.09
N ARG A 50 -9.92 -0.27 -0.37
CA ARG A 50 -10.20 -0.53 -1.78
C ARG A 50 -11.26 0.43 -2.36
N LEU A 51 -12.19 0.91 -1.53
CA LEU A 51 -13.26 1.84 -1.93
C LEU A 51 -12.80 3.26 -2.33
N GLY A 52 -11.52 3.59 -2.17
CA GLY A 52 -10.94 4.83 -2.67
C GLY A 52 -11.37 6.08 -1.89
N SER A 53 -11.88 7.09 -2.60
CA SER A 53 -12.03 8.47 -2.12
C SER A 53 -12.90 8.61 -0.85
N PHE A 54 -12.29 9.00 0.27
CA PHE A 54 -13.00 9.38 1.50
C PHE A 54 -13.64 10.76 1.39
N ALA A 55 -14.81 10.94 1.99
CA ALA A 55 -15.39 12.26 2.16
C ALA A 55 -14.55 13.09 3.14
N LYS A 56 -13.93 14.17 2.63
CA LYS A 56 -13.10 15.09 3.45
C LYS A 56 -13.90 15.93 4.45
N ASP A 57 -15.21 16.04 4.24
CA ASP A 57 -16.15 16.75 5.12
C ASP A 57 -17.38 15.85 5.31
N PRO A 58 -17.91 15.68 6.54
CA PRO A 58 -19.17 15.01 6.79
C PRO A 58 -20.37 15.51 5.95
N LYS A 59 -20.34 16.76 5.48
CA LYS A 59 -21.35 17.39 4.61
C LYS A 59 -21.00 17.35 3.12
N ALA A 60 -19.89 16.71 2.74
CA ALA A 60 -19.49 16.61 1.35
C ALA A 60 -20.56 15.91 0.51
N LEU A 61 -20.86 16.49 -0.66
CA LEU A 61 -21.84 15.98 -1.62
C LEU A 61 -21.34 14.74 -2.38
N THR A 62 -20.06 14.39 -2.24
CA THR A 62 -19.40 13.23 -2.86
C THR A 62 -18.45 12.56 -1.87
N GLY A 63 -18.01 11.33 -2.18
CA GLY A 63 -17.06 10.58 -1.35
C GLY A 63 -17.73 9.66 -0.33
N THR A 64 -16.96 8.66 0.11
CA THR A 64 -17.40 7.59 1.01
C THR A 64 -17.27 8.04 2.47
N ARG A 65 -18.34 7.85 3.26
CA ARG A 65 -18.33 7.94 4.72
C ARG A 65 -18.49 6.55 5.30
N VAL A 66 -17.66 6.21 6.26
CA VAL A 66 -17.66 4.87 6.85
C VAL A 66 -17.85 4.96 8.35
N GLY A 67 -18.77 4.15 8.86
CA GLY A 67 -19.01 3.97 10.28
C GLY A 67 -18.82 2.51 10.66
N VAL A 68 -18.49 2.28 11.92
CA VAL A 68 -18.36 0.93 12.49
C VAL A 68 -19.15 0.90 13.79
N VAL A 69 -19.97 -0.12 13.98
CA VAL A 69 -20.62 -0.45 15.24
C VAL A 69 -20.09 -1.81 15.64
N GLN A 70 -19.37 -1.89 16.76
CA GLN A 70 -19.11 -3.17 17.39
C GLN A 70 -20.12 -3.42 18.49
N TYR A 71 -20.53 -4.68 18.63
CA TYR A 71 -21.48 -5.10 19.65
C TYR A 71 -21.00 -6.36 20.36
N SER A 72 -21.48 -6.56 21.59
CA SER A 72 -21.42 -7.86 22.24
C SER A 72 -22.71 -8.07 23.04
N HIS A 73 -22.71 -7.70 24.31
CA HIS A 73 -23.86 -7.80 25.20
C HIS A 73 -24.64 -6.47 25.28
N LYS A 74 -25.78 -6.54 25.97
CA LYS A 74 -26.69 -5.42 26.17
C LYS A 74 -25.97 -4.11 26.51
N ASP A 75 -26.39 -3.04 25.85
CA ASP A 75 -25.93 -1.66 26.06
C ASP A 75 -24.41 -1.44 25.87
N THR A 76 -23.68 -2.43 25.32
CA THR A 76 -22.24 -2.34 25.08
C THR A 76 -21.96 -2.25 23.59
N PHE A 77 -22.25 -1.06 23.05
CA PHE A 77 -22.00 -0.68 21.68
C PHE A 77 -20.90 0.38 21.64
N GLU A 78 -19.81 0.10 20.95
CA GLU A 78 -18.85 1.15 20.59
C GLU A 78 -19.01 1.48 19.12
N ALA A 79 -19.05 2.77 18.81
CA ALA A 79 -19.31 3.24 17.46
C ALA A 79 -18.28 4.27 16.99
N ILE A 80 -17.84 4.09 15.75
CA ILE A 80 -17.20 5.12 14.95
C ILE A 80 -18.29 5.72 14.07
N HIS A 81 -18.74 6.92 14.39
CA HIS A 81 -19.88 7.55 13.71
C HIS A 81 -19.54 7.99 12.28
N LEU A 82 -20.52 7.90 11.37
CA LEU A 82 -20.39 8.32 9.96
C LEU A 82 -19.99 9.79 9.78
N ASN A 83 -20.33 10.64 10.74
CA ASN A 83 -20.10 12.08 10.73
C ASN A 83 -19.04 12.54 11.74
N ASP A 84 -18.21 11.62 12.26
CA ASP A 84 -17.12 11.96 13.16
C ASP A 84 -16.10 12.83 12.40
N PRO A 85 -15.89 14.10 12.81
CA PRO A 85 -14.98 15.01 12.10
C PRO A 85 -13.51 14.58 12.18
N ARG A 86 -13.17 13.61 13.04
CA ARG A 86 -11.82 13.04 13.15
C ARG A 86 -11.54 11.97 12.09
N ILE A 87 -12.57 11.49 11.40
CA ILE A 87 -12.52 10.39 10.41
C ILE A 87 -12.70 10.98 9.01
N ASP A 88 -11.71 11.78 8.59
CA ASP A 88 -11.70 12.51 7.32
C ASP A 88 -10.83 11.84 6.23
N SER A 89 -10.14 10.74 6.57
CA SER A 89 -9.18 10.09 5.69
C SER A 89 -9.02 8.60 6.01
N LEU A 90 -8.52 7.84 5.04
CA LEU A 90 -8.26 6.40 5.22
C LEU A 90 -7.29 6.11 6.39
N PRO A 91 -6.18 6.86 6.60
CA PRO A 91 -5.30 6.65 7.74
C PRO A 91 -5.99 6.87 9.09
N SER A 92 -6.79 7.95 9.24
CA SER A 92 -7.50 8.23 10.50
C SER A 92 -8.57 7.19 10.79
N PHE A 93 -9.30 6.73 9.76
CA PHE A 93 -10.22 5.59 9.87
C PHE A 93 -9.51 4.31 10.30
N LYS A 94 -8.39 3.94 9.66
CA LYS A 94 -7.58 2.76 10.02
C LYS A 94 -7.14 2.80 11.48
N GLU A 95 -6.69 3.95 11.95
CA GLU A 95 -6.28 4.11 13.34
C GLU A 95 -7.47 3.95 14.30
N ALA A 96 -8.61 4.56 13.99
CA ALA A 96 -9.82 4.47 14.81
C ALA A 96 -10.33 3.02 14.93
N VAL A 97 -10.41 2.28 13.81
CA VAL A 97 -10.80 0.87 13.82
C VAL A 97 -9.80 0.05 14.63
N ARG A 98 -8.48 0.27 14.45
CA ARG A 98 -7.45 -0.45 15.23
C ARG A 98 -7.58 -0.23 16.74
N LYS A 99 -8.04 0.93 17.19
CA LYS A 99 -8.23 1.24 18.62
C LYS A 99 -9.43 0.53 19.26
N LEU A 100 -10.40 0.06 18.47
CA LEU A 100 -11.53 -0.72 19.01
C LEU A 100 -11.01 -1.97 19.72
N GLN A 101 -11.42 -2.16 20.97
CA GLN A 101 -11.02 -3.30 21.78
C GLN A 101 -12.08 -4.38 21.73
N TRP A 102 -11.64 -5.64 21.74
CA TRP A 102 -12.55 -6.78 21.85
C TRP A 102 -13.24 -6.75 23.21
N ILE A 103 -14.57 -6.71 23.19
CA ILE A 103 -15.40 -6.55 24.40
C ILE A 103 -15.59 -7.89 25.15
N ALA A 104 -15.73 -9.01 24.43
CA ALA A 104 -15.95 -10.34 24.99
C ALA A 104 -17.20 -10.46 25.87
N GLY A 105 -18.37 -10.69 25.26
CA GLY A 105 -19.64 -10.86 25.97
C GLY A 105 -20.63 -11.75 25.22
N GLY A 106 -21.93 -11.49 25.41
CA GLY A 106 -22.99 -12.10 24.63
C GLY A 106 -23.03 -11.61 23.18
N THR A 107 -24.05 -12.01 22.44
CA THR A 107 -24.24 -11.65 21.02
C THR A 107 -25.61 -11.01 20.85
N TRP A 108 -25.70 -9.69 20.92
CA TRP A 108 -26.96 -8.92 20.90
C TRP A 108 -27.21 -8.29 19.53
N THR A 109 -27.21 -9.13 18.49
CA THR A 109 -27.31 -8.71 17.09
C THR A 109 -28.61 -7.98 16.77
N PRO A 110 -29.82 -8.48 17.11
CA PRO A 110 -31.04 -7.72 16.90
C PRO A 110 -30.99 -6.28 17.46
N SER A 111 -30.53 -6.11 18.70
CA SER A 111 -30.35 -4.79 19.32
C SER A 111 -29.28 -3.95 18.62
N ALA A 112 -28.17 -4.56 18.18
CA ALA A 112 -27.12 -3.88 17.43
C ALA A 112 -27.61 -3.32 16.10
N LEU A 113 -28.49 -4.05 15.39
CA LEU A 113 -29.09 -3.61 14.13
C LEU A 113 -30.01 -2.40 14.34
N GLU A 114 -30.81 -2.41 15.41
CA GLU A 114 -31.62 -1.25 15.80
C GLU A 114 -30.75 -0.04 16.16
N TYR A 115 -29.68 -0.27 16.94
CA TYR A 115 -28.73 0.77 17.33
C TYR A 115 -28.04 1.38 16.10
N ALA A 116 -27.54 0.55 15.18
CA ALA A 116 -26.91 0.99 13.94
C ALA A 116 -27.88 1.84 13.11
N TYR A 117 -29.14 1.43 12.98
CA TYR A 117 -30.14 2.25 12.30
C TYR A 117 -30.35 3.60 12.99
N ASN A 118 -30.64 3.60 14.30
CA ASN A 118 -31.07 4.80 15.01
C ASN A 118 -29.92 5.81 15.21
N GLN A 119 -28.72 5.34 15.55
CA GLN A 119 -27.59 6.20 15.89
C GLN A 119 -26.67 6.52 14.70
N MET A 120 -26.61 5.62 13.70
CA MET A 120 -25.70 5.80 12.57
C MET A 120 -26.43 6.32 11.35
N ILE A 121 -27.63 5.83 11.03
CA ILE A 121 -28.24 6.05 9.71
C ILE A 121 -29.37 7.08 9.77
N LYS A 122 -30.35 6.89 10.66
CA LYS A 122 -31.64 7.62 10.69
C LYS A 122 -31.50 9.14 10.66
N HIS A 123 -30.54 9.69 11.40
CA HIS A 123 -30.33 11.13 11.53
C HIS A 123 -29.03 11.64 10.88
N SER A 124 -28.17 10.74 10.39
CA SER A 124 -26.85 11.10 9.86
C SER A 124 -26.69 10.81 8.36
N ARG A 125 -27.67 10.14 7.71
CA ARG A 125 -27.65 9.88 6.26
C ARG A 125 -27.65 11.19 5.46
N ARG A 126 -26.90 11.23 4.36
CA ARG A 126 -26.97 12.35 3.39
C ARG A 126 -28.24 12.22 2.55
N GLU A 127 -28.83 13.35 2.16
CA GLU A 127 -30.08 13.39 1.36
C GLU A 127 -29.98 12.71 -0.01
N LYS A 128 -28.78 12.40 -0.49
CA LYS A 128 -28.53 11.75 -1.79
C LYS A 128 -27.50 10.61 -1.73
N SER A 129 -27.23 10.07 -0.53
CA SER A 129 -26.32 8.93 -0.41
C SER A 129 -27.02 7.58 -0.57
N MET A 130 -26.31 6.65 -1.21
CA MET A 130 -26.63 5.23 -1.07
C MET A 130 -26.11 4.75 0.29
N VAL A 131 -26.94 3.99 1.01
CA VAL A 131 -26.60 3.50 2.34
C VAL A 131 -26.41 2.00 2.27
N PHE A 132 -25.22 1.54 2.63
CA PHE A 132 -24.88 0.13 2.76
C PHE A 132 -24.68 -0.23 4.23
N ALA A 133 -25.24 -1.36 4.63
CA ALA A 133 -24.94 -1.96 5.93
C ALA A 133 -24.28 -3.32 5.71
N VAL A 134 -23.08 -3.51 6.25
CA VAL A 134 -22.35 -4.79 6.20
C VAL A 134 -22.36 -5.38 7.59
N VAL A 135 -23.08 -6.48 7.77
CA VAL A 135 -23.27 -7.13 9.08
C VAL A 135 -22.45 -8.41 9.11
N ILE A 136 -21.59 -8.57 10.12
CA ILE A 136 -20.77 -9.75 10.34
C ILE A 136 -21.21 -10.40 11.65
N THR A 137 -21.40 -11.71 11.62
CA THR A 137 -21.89 -12.50 12.76
C THR A 137 -21.45 -13.96 12.64
N ASP A 138 -21.27 -14.64 13.78
CA ASP A 138 -21.07 -16.08 13.84
C ASP A 138 -22.40 -16.88 13.87
N GLY A 139 -23.53 -16.17 13.87
CA GLY A 139 -24.85 -16.72 13.58
C GLY A 139 -25.72 -17.07 14.79
N ARG A 140 -25.35 -16.67 16.01
CA ARG A 140 -26.18 -16.89 17.20
C ARG A 140 -26.34 -15.61 18.00
N TYR A 141 -27.58 -15.24 18.31
CA TYR A 141 -27.85 -14.15 19.25
C TYR A 141 -28.26 -14.68 20.62
N ASP A 142 -28.11 -13.86 21.64
CA ASP A 142 -28.52 -14.14 23.01
C ASP A 142 -30.06 -14.22 23.09
N PRO A 143 -30.66 -15.26 23.70
CA PRO A 143 -32.12 -15.41 23.77
C PRO A 143 -32.83 -14.30 24.55
N ARG A 144 -32.07 -13.52 25.33
CA ARG A 144 -32.56 -12.34 26.04
C ARG A 144 -32.72 -11.13 25.12
N ASP A 145 -32.15 -11.15 23.93
CA ASP A 145 -32.32 -10.11 22.92
C ASP A 145 -33.65 -10.27 22.16
N ASN A 146 -34.17 -9.17 21.64
CA ASN A 146 -35.47 -9.12 20.99
C ASN A 146 -35.33 -9.43 19.50
N SER A 147 -35.62 -10.68 19.12
CA SER A 147 -35.57 -11.15 17.73
C SER A 147 -36.45 -10.37 16.75
N ALA A 148 -37.47 -9.66 17.23
CA ALA A 148 -38.29 -8.76 16.40
C ALA A 148 -37.50 -7.57 15.82
N LEU A 149 -36.29 -7.31 16.32
CA LEU A 149 -35.40 -6.26 15.83
C LEU A 149 -34.46 -6.73 14.70
N LEU A 150 -34.42 -8.02 14.34
CA LEU A 150 -33.63 -8.50 13.21
C LEU A 150 -33.88 -7.74 11.90
N PRO A 151 -35.14 -7.46 11.49
CA PRO A 151 -35.41 -6.68 10.30
C PRO A 151 -35.28 -5.16 10.51
N SER A 152 -34.56 -4.68 11.53
CA SER A 152 -34.44 -3.25 11.84
C SER A 152 -33.84 -2.41 10.72
N LEU A 153 -33.09 -3.00 9.78
CA LEU A 153 -32.55 -2.27 8.63
C LEU A 153 -33.48 -2.33 7.40
N CYS A 154 -34.54 -3.14 7.43
CA CYS A 154 -35.39 -3.40 6.28
C CYS A 154 -36.37 -2.27 5.96
N GLY A 155 -36.65 -2.07 4.67
CA GLY A 155 -37.64 -1.09 4.18
C GLY A 155 -37.23 0.38 4.36
N LYS A 156 -35.92 0.65 4.48
CA LYS A 156 -35.37 1.98 4.84
C LYS A 156 -34.42 2.55 3.78
N ASP A 157 -34.49 2.04 2.54
CA ASP A 157 -33.55 2.34 1.44
C ASP A 157 -32.09 2.05 1.83
N ILE A 158 -31.87 0.95 2.55
CA ILE A 158 -30.56 0.45 2.98
C ILE A 158 -30.34 -0.88 2.26
N ILE A 159 -29.18 -1.02 1.59
CA ILE A 159 -28.75 -2.29 1.02
C ILE A 159 -27.95 -3.02 2.10
N VAL A 160 -28.45 -4.16 2.57
CA VAL A 160 -27.81 -4.93 3.64
C VAL A 160 -27.04 -6.11 3.05
N HIS A 161 -25.77 -6.22 3.41
CA HIS A 161 -24.92 -7.37 3.13
C HIS A 161 -24.68 -8.11 4.45
N ALA A 162 -25.36 -9.24 4.64
CA ALA A 162 -25.18 -10.07 5.83
C ALA A 162 -24.15 -11.16 5.54
N ILE A 163 -23.10 -11.22 6.34
CA ILE A 163 -22.01 -12.19 6.28
C ILE A 163 -22.08 -13.05 7.54
N GLY A 164 -22.44 -14.33 7.38
CA GLY A 164 -22.42 -15.30 8.47
C GLY A 164 -21.24 -16.24 8.34
N ILE A 165 -20.53 -16.46 9.45
CA ILE A 165 -19.30 -17.24 9.47
C ILE A 165 -19.42 -18.41 10.43
N GLY A 166 -19.07 -19.60 9.98
CA GLY A 166 -19.10 -20.82 10.76
C GLY A 166 -20.41 -21.58 10.60
N ASP A 167 -20.79 -22.32 11.64
CA ASP A 167 -21.85 -23.32 11.56
C ASP A 167 -23.26 -22.76 11.89
N MET A 168 -23.60 -21.65 11.26
CA MET A 168 -24.93 -21.04 11.39
C MET A 168 -26.04 -21.91 10.74
N PHE A 169 -25.67 -22.84 9.84
CA PHE A 169 -26.61 -23.67 9.07
C PHE A 169 -27.05 -24.96 9.77
N LEU A 170 -26.26 -25.48 10.71
CA LEU A 170 -26.55 -26.79 11.32
C LEU A 170 -27.32 -26.69 12.64
N ARG A 171 -27.64 -25.49 13.16
CA ARG A 171 -28.37 -25.31 14.43
C ARG A 171 -29.58 -24.38 14.28
N LYS A 172 -30.77 -24.92 14.55
CA LYS A 172 -32.06 -24.26 14.28
C LYS A 172 -32.67 -23.52 15.47
N GLN A 173 -32.14 -23.71 16.68
CA GLN A 173 -32.64 -23.04 17.88
C GLN A 173 -31.80 -21.78 18.13
N GLU A 174 -32.45 -20.61 18.09
CA GLU A 174 -31.89 -19.29 18.45
C GLU A 174 -30.75 -18.81 17.51
N SER A 175 -30.71 -19.33 16.28
CA SER A 175 -29.82 -18.82 15.23
C SER A 175 -30.38 -17.58 14.56
N GLU A 176 -29.46 -16.71 14.15
CA GLU A 176 -29.77 -15.56 13.32
C GLU A 176 -30.08 -16.04 11.91
N SER A 177 -31.20 -15.58 11.35
CA SER A 177 -31.45 -15.75 9.92
C SER A 177 -30.73 -14.63 9.18
N LEU A 178 -29.65 -14.95 8.45
CA LEU A 178 -29.00 -13.95 7.58
C LEU A 178 -29.99 -13.31 6.59
N LYS A 179 -31.06 -14.02 6.22
CA LYS A 179 -32.12 -13.46 5.36
C LYS A 179 -32.94 -12.39 6.08
N ASP A 180 -33.15 -12.55 7.38
CA ASP A 180 -33.89 -11.57 8.18
C ASP A 180 -33.02 -10.33 8.43
N ILE A 181 -31.70 -10.52 8.57
CA ILE A 181 -30.69 -9.45 8.67
C ILE A 181 -30.55 -8.72 7.32
N ALA A 182 -30.32 -9.47 6.23
CA ALA A 182 -30.08 -8.93 4.89
C ALA A 182 -31.32 -8.29 4.26
N CYS A 183 -32.51 -8.54 4.80
CA CYS A 183 -33.79 -8.14 4.22
C CYS A 183 -34.07 -8.81 2.86
N PRO A 184 -35.30 -8.70 2.32
CA PRO A 184 -35.66 -9.34 1.05
C PRO A 184 -34.82 -8.88 -0.16
N ASN A 185 -34.28 -7.66 -0.12
CA ASN A 185 -33.55 -7.03 -1.21
C ASN A 185 -32.03 -6.97 -0.98
N GLY A 186 -31.52 -7.52 0.13
CA GLY A 186 -30.09 -7.54 0.40
C GLY A 186 -29.44 -8.86 0.05
N ASN A 187 -28.14 -8.95 0.34
CA ASN A 187 -27.33 -10.08 -0.06
C ASN A 187 -26.87 -10.85 1.18
N VAL A 188 -26.86 -12.16 1.05
CA VAL A 188 -26.36 -13.08 2.07
C VAL A 188 -25.06 -13.68 1.57
N THR A 189 -24.05 -13.73 2.43
CA THR A 189 -22.79 -14.44 2.20
C THR A 189 -22.55 -15.39 3.35
N GLU A 190 -22.31 -16.64 3.02
CA GLU A 190 -22.12 -17.73 3.96
C GLU A 190 -20.65 -18.17 3.88
N MET A 191 -19.97 -18.25 5.00
CA MET A 191 -18.55 -18.59 5.09
C MET A 191 -18.32 -19.67 6.14
N THR A 192 -17.29 -20.48 5.96
CA THR A 192 -16.91 -21.50 6.95
C THR A 192 -15.91 -20.97 7.96
N HIS A 193 -15.01 -20.07 7.56
CA HIS A 193 -13.93 -19.58 8.41
C HIS A 193 -13.76 -18.06 8.35
N PHE A 194 -13.37 -17.45 9.46
CA PHE A 194 -13.09 -16.01 9.54
C PHE A 194 -11.91 -15.58 8.67
N VAL A 195 -11.01 -16.50 8.30
CA VAL A 195 -9.90 -16.22 7.39
C VAL A 195 -10.36 -15.90 5.98
N ASP A 196 -11.57 -16.36 5.60
CA ASP A 196 -12.13 -16.12 4.26
C ASP A 196 -12.55 -14.65 4.08
N LEU A 197 -12.81 -13.94 5.18
CA LEU A 197 -13.08 -12.49 5.16
C LEU A 197 -11.92 -11.68 4.60
N VAL A 198 -10.67 -12.13 4.82
CA VAL A 198 -9.47 -11.38 4.41
C VAL A 198 -8.91 -11.86 3.07
N ALA A 199 -9.62 -12.76 2.37
CA ALA A 199 -9.25 -13.21 1.03
C ALA A 199 -9.42 -12.06 0.02
N GLU A 200 -8.43 -11.88 -0.86
CA GLU A 200 -8.43 -10.80 -1.86
C GLU A 200 -9.67 -10.86 -2.76
N GLU A 201 -10.00 -12.04 -3.29
CA GLU A 201 -11.16 -12.26 -4.15
C GLU A 201 -12.48 -11.82 -3.49
N PHE A 202 -12.64 -12.07 -2.19
CA PHE A 202 -13.84 -11.68 -1.45
C PHE A 202 -13.91 -10.17 -1.24
N ILE A 203 -12.78 -9.55 -0.88
CA ILE A 203 -12.68 -8.11 -0.69
C ILE A 203 -12.98 -7.37 -2.00
N ASP A 204 -12.43 -7.83 -3.12
CA ASP A 204 -12.66 -7.25 -4.44
C ASP A 204 -14.15 -7.36 -4.84
N GLY A 205 -14.77 -8.52 -4.61
CA GLY A 205 -16.20 -8.70 -4.84
C GLY A 205 -17.10 -7.87 -3.90
N MET A 206 -16.63 -7.54 -2.69
CA MET A 206 -17.33 -6.61 -1.79
C MET A 206 -17.16 -5.16 -2.26
N GLU A 207 -15.99 -4.78 -2.75
CA GLU A 207 -15.71 -3.45 -3.30
C GLU A 207 -16.64 -3.12 -4.47
N GLU A 208 -16.82 -4.07 -5.41
CA GLU A 208 -17.73 -3.91 -6.55
C GLU A 208 -19.20 -3.73 -6.11
N ARG A 209 -19.62 -4.44 -5.07
CA ARG A 209 -21.00 -4.35 -4.54
C ARG A 209 -21.27 -3.04 -3.79
N LEU A 210 -20.30 -2.59 -3.00
CA LEU A 210 -20.43 -1.38 -2.18
C LEU A 210 -20.24 -0.10 -2.99
N CYS A 211 -19.63 -0.18 -4.17
CA CYS A 211 -19.43 0.94 -5.09
C CYS A 211 -19.97 0.62 -6.49
N PRO A 212 -21.31 0.61 -6.67
CA PRO A 212 -21.89 0.43 -7.99
C PRO A 212 -21.60 1.68 -8.84
N ASP A 213 -21.17 1.47 -10.08
CA ASP A 213 -20.84 2.49 -11.07
C ASP A 213 -19.74 3.49 -10.64
N PRO A 214 -18.50 3.00 -10.40
CA PRO A 214 -17.39 3.88 -10.03
C PRO A 214 -17.03 4.83 -11.17
N VAL A 215 -16.83 6.11 -10.83
CA VAL A 215 -16.23 7.08 -11.73
C VAL A 215 -14.72 7.07 -11.51
N LEU A 216 -13.97 6.66 -12.52
CA LEU A 216 -12.51 6.79 -12.52
C LEU A 216 -12.18 8.26 -12.77
N VAL A 217 -11.81 8.98 -11.71
CA VAL A 217 -11.31 10.35 -11.83
C VAL A 217 -9.80 10.29 -11.91
N CYS A 218 -9.33 10.32 -13.13
CA CYS A 218 -7.93 10.53 -13.41
C CYS A 218 -7.64 12.03 -13.29
N PRO A 219 -6.49 12.44 -12.74
CA PRO A 219 -6.08 13.84 -12.83
C PRO A 219 -6.13 14.27 -14.30
N ASP A 220 -6.65 15.48 -14.55
CA ASP A 220 -6.60 16.14 -15.86
C ASP A 220 -5.15 16.49 -16.20
N LEU A 221 -4.32 15.47 -16.39
CA LEU A 221 -3.20 15.60 -17.27
C LEU A 221 -3.79 15.57 -18.67
N PRO A 222 -3.50 16.56 -19.54
CA PRO A 222 -3.87 16.44 -20.93
C PRO A 222 -3.27 15.14 -21.43
N CYS A 223 -4.12 14.14 -21.70
CA CYS A 223 -3.77 13.05 -22.58
C CYS A 223 -3.51 13.70 -23.93
N LYS A 224 -2.25 14.10 -24.15
CA LYS A 224 -1.80 14.46 -25.48
C LYS A 224 -1.97 13.20 -26.31
N THR A 225 -3.01 13.23 -27.14
CA THR A 225 -3.30 12.25 -28.18
C THR A 225 -2.17 12.14 -29.21
N GLU A 226 -1.23 13.08 -29.17
CA GLU A 226 0.13 12.84 -29.63
C GLU A 226 0.98 12.35 -28.46
N LEU A 227 1.40 11.08 -28.53
CA LEU A 227 2.57 10.55 -27.83
C LEU A 227 3.80 11.40 -28.15
N THR A 228 3.88 12.59 -27.56
CA THR A 228 5.15 13.20 -27.21
C THR A 228 5.59 12.45 -25.98
N VAL A 229 6.12 11.26 -26.22
CA VAL A 229 6.98 10.54 -25.27
C VAL A 229 7.94 11.60 -24.75
N ALA A 230 7.69 12.15 -23.55
CA ALA A 230 8.74 12.85 -22.85
C ALA A 230 9.87 11.83 -22.84
N HIS A 231 10.95 12.13 -23.56
CA HIS A 231 12.12 11.25 -23.57
C HIS A 231 12.40 10.89 -22.11
N CYS A 232 12.71 9.62 -21.80
CA CYS A 232 13.00 9.12 -20.45
C CYS A 232 13.77 10.12 -19.56
N THR A 233 14.60 10.94 -20.19
CA THR A 233 15.37 12.03 -19.64
C THR A 233 14.55 13.11 -18.88
N GLN A 234 13.24 13.29 -19.05
CA GLN A 234 12.41 14.36 -18.44
C GLN A 234 11.37 13.84 -17.41
N ARG A 235 11.74 12.86 -16.59
CA ARG A 235 10.92 12.42 -15.44
C ARG A 235 11.54 12.91 -14.13
N PRO A 236 10.74 13.35 -13.13
CA PRO A 236 11.27 13.70 -11.82
C PRO A 236 11.64 12.46 -11.03
N VAL A 237 12.95 12.21 -10.90
CA VAL A 237 13.47 11.09 -10.14
C VAL A 237 14.69 11.52 -9.33
N ASP A 238 14.62 11.34 -8.02
CA ASP A 238 15.76 11.49 -7.12
C ASP A 238 16.43 10.13 -6.95
N ILE A 239 17.62 9.97 -7.51
CA ILE A 239 18.34 8.69 -7.53
C ILE A 239 19.55 8.77 -6.62
N ILE A 240 19.63 7.87 -5.63
CA ILE A 240 20.87 7.61 -4.90
C ILE A 240 21.52 6.36 -5.49
N PHE A 241 22.74 6.52 -5.99
CA PHE A 241 23.62 5.39 -6.26
C PHE A 241 24.35 4.99 -4.97
N LEU A 242 24.19 3.71 -4.59
CA LEU A 242 24.97 3.04 -3.57
C LEU A 242 26.01 2.17 -4.27
N LEU A 243 27.24 2.66 -4.32
CA LEU A 243 28.35 2.03 -5.02
C LEU A 243 29.21 1.24 -4.04
N ASP A 244 29.34 -0.06 -4.30
CA ASP A 244 30.20 -0.95 -3.51
C ASP A 244 31.66 -0.50 -3.64
N GLY A 245 32.34 -0.30 -2.51
CA GLY A 245 33.76 0.08 -2.44
C GLY A 245 34.65 -1.07 -1.97
N SER A 246 34.17 -2.31 -2.06
CA SER A 246 34.86 -3.45 -1.47
C SER A 246 36.05 -3.96 -2.27
N GLU A 247 37.02 -4.56 -1.56
CA GLU A 247 38.20 -5.24 -2.11
C GLU A 247 37.85 -6.19 -3.27
N ARG A 248 36.73 -6.91 -3.13
CA ARG A 248 36.25 -7.87 -4.12
C ARG A 248 35.86 -7.23 -5.45
N MET A 249 35.33 -6.00 -5.39
CA MET A 249 35.03 -5.24 -6.60
C MET A 249 36.33 -4.89 -7.31
N GLY A 250 37.31 -4.35 -6.59
CA GLY A 250 38.59 -3.93 -7.15
C GLY A 250 38.52 -2.58 -7.89
N GLU A 251 39.66 -1.88 -7.92
CA GLU A 251 39.76 -0.50 -8.41
C GLU A 251 39.32 -0.34 -9.89
N GLU A 252 39.64 -1.31 -10.75
CA GLU A 252 39.28 -1.23 -12.16
C GLU A 252 37.75 -1.29 -12.38
N ASN A 253 37.07 -2.21 -11.68
CA ASN A 253 35.62 -2.37 -11.76
C ASN A 253 34.90 -1.19 -11.09
N PHE A 254 35.45 -0.68 -9.99
CA PHE A 254 34.97 0.55 -9.38
C PHE A 254 35.00 1.72 -10.38
N ARG A 255 36.09 1.85 -11.15
CA ARG A 255 36.20 2.86 -12.21
C ARG A 255 35.15 2.68 -13.30
N TYR A 256 34.86 1.45 -13.74
CA TYR A 256 33.79 1.21 -14.71
C TYR A 256 32.41 1.60 -14.16
N ALA A 257 32.10 1.23 -12.92
CA ALA A 257 30.85 1.60 -12.27
C ALA A 257 30.72 3.13 -12.08
N ARG A 258 31.82 3.80 -11.75
CA ARG A 258 31.87 5.27 -11.66
C ARG A 258 31.59 5.93 -13.00
N ASN A 259 32.23 5.45 -14.08
CA ASN A 259 32.00 5.94 -15.44
C ASN A 259 30.54 5.70 -15.87
N PHE A 260 29.94 4.58 -15.48
CA PHE A 260 28.53 4.33 -15.72
C PHE A 260 27.63 5.39 -15.05
N VAL A 261 27.90 5.77 -13.79
CA VAL A 261 27.15 6.85 -13.12
C VAL A 261 27.33 8.19 -13.83
N GLU A 262 28.54 8.47 -14.35
CA GLU A 262 28.82 9.65 -15.17
C GLU A 262 27.97 9.67 -16.46
N GLU A 263 27.92 8.55 -17.19
CA GLU A 263 27.11 8.42 -18.41
C GLU A 263 25.62 8.60 -18.10
N VAL A 264 25.13 8.06 -16.97
CA VAL A 264 23.74 8.27 -16.53
C VAL A 264 23.48 9.75 -16.26
N ALA A 265 24.38 10.43 -15.54
CA ALA A 265 24.24 11.85 -15.23
C ALA A 265 24.22 12.75 -16.48
N GLN A 266 24.99 12.39 -17.51
CA GLN A 266 25.01 13.10 -18.80
C GLN A 266 23.75 12.84 -19.63
N ARG A 267 23.16 11.64 -19.49
CA ARG A 267 22.00 11.24 -20.30
C ARG A 267 20.68 11.73 -19.73
N LEU A 268 20.54 11.83 -18.41
CA LEU A 268 19.34 12.35 -17.75
C LEU A 268 19.22 13.87 -17.90
N THR A 269 17.99 14.39 -18.01
CA THR A 269 17.76 15.83 -17.86
C THR A 269 17.72 16.14 -16.38
N LEU A 270 18.82 16.72 -15.87
CA LEU A 270 18.93 17.11 -14.48
C LEU A 270 18.06 18.34 -14.18
N ALA A 271 17.64 18.46 -12.92
CA ALA A 271 16.91 19.60 -12.42
C ALA A 271 17.64 20.93 -12.67
N LYS A 272 16.87 22.01 -12.84
CA LYS A 272 17.45 23.34 -13.01
C LYS A 272 17.68 24.05 -11.68
N ARG A 273 16.94 23.65 -10.66
CA ARG A 273 16.87 24.26 -9.33
C ARG A 273 16.50 23.21 -8.27
N ASN A 274 16.68 23.54 -6.99
CA ASN A 274 16.32 22.65 -5.89
C ASN A 274 14.80 22.36 -5.78
N ASP A 275 13.96 23.25 -6.31
CA ASP A 275 12.49 23.19 -6.32
C ASP A 275 11.89 22.63 -7.62
N ASP A 276 12.73 22.07 -8.50
CA ASP A 276 12.30 21.51 -9.79
C ASP A 276 11.75 20.09 -9.61
N GLU A 277 10.42 19.97 -9.55
CA GLU A 277 9.69 18.71 -9.41
C GLU A 277 9.53 17.95 -10.73
N LEU A 278 10.23 18.31 -11.81
CA LEU A 278 10.03 17.72 -13.15
C LEU A 278 11.24 16.95 -13.70
N ASN A 279 12.41 17.07 -13.06
CA ASN A 279 13.69 16.60 -13.61
C ASN A 279 14.51 15.85 -12.56
N ALA A 280 15.52 15.11 -13.01
CA ALA A 280 16.26 14.21 -12.14
C ALA A 280 17.28 14.92 -11.24
N ARG A 281 17.52 14.38 -10.05
CA ARG A 281 18.65 14.75 -9.20
C ARG A 281 19.39 13.48 -8.77
N LEU A 282 20.71 13.56 -8.70
CA LEU A 282 21.56 12.41 -8.43
C LEU A 282 22.35 12.59 -7.16
N ALA A 283 22.52 11.52 -6.40
CA ALA A 283 23.48 11.40 -5.31
C ALA A 283 24.31 10.12 -5.51
N LEU A 284 25.54 10.12 -5.02
CA LEU A 284 26.40 8.93 -5.00
C LEU A 284 27.03 8.79 -3.63
N ILE A 285 26.85 7.61 -3.04
CA ILE A 285 27.48 7.20 -1.80
C ILE A 285 28.25 5.91 -2.09
N GLN A 286 29.53 5.94 -1.80
CA GLN A 286 30.36 4.74 -1.79
C GLN A 286 30.30 4.12 -0.41
N TYR A 287 30.16 2.80 -0.32
CA TYR A 287 30.12 2.09 0.96
C TYR A 287 31.15 0.97 1.02
N GLY A 288 31.76 0.84 2.19
CA GLY A 288 32.69 -0.20 2.57
C GLY A 288 32.15 -1.00 3.76
N GLY A 289 32.95 -1.12 4.82
CA GLY A 289 32.54 -1.73 6.08
C GLY A 289 31.46 -0.94 6.84
N GLU A 290 31.08 -1.45 8.02
CA GLU A 290 29.94 -0.95 8.82
C GLU A 290 30.02 0.56 9.14
N SER A 291 31.21 1.15 9.20
CA SER A 291 31.44 2.57 9.48
C SER A 291 32.21 3.31 8.38
N GLU A 292 32.30 2.72 7.18
CA GLU A 292 33.10 3.24 6.07
C GLU A 292 32.19 3.65 4.91
N GLN A 293 31.39 4.69 5.12
CA GLN A 293 30.55 5.29 4.09
C GLN A 293 31.12 6.65 3.70
N GLN A 294 31.28 6.87 2.39
CA GLN A 294 31.74 8.14 1.85
C GLN A 294 30.71 8.70 0.87
N THR A 295 30.10 9.83 1.24
CA THR A 295 29.28 10.60 0.31
C THR A 295 30.18 11.27 -0.73
N VAL A 296 30.11 10.82 -1.98
CA VAL A 296 30.87 11.39 -3.09
C VAL A 296 30.26 12.73 -3.49
N PHE A 297 28.94 12.77 -3.65
CA PHE A 297 28.15 13.99 -3.77
C PHE A 297 26.75 13.78 -3.22
N THR A 298 26.21 14.82 -2.57
CA THR A 298 24.82 14.88 -2.15
C THR A 298 23.91 15.08 -3.35
N LEU A 299 22.60 14.97 -3.14
CA LEU A 299 21.58 15.18 -4.17
C LEU A 299 21.82 16.50 -4.91
N SER A 300 22.32 16.39 -6.14
CA SER A 300 22.79 17.49 -6.95
C SER A 300 22.17 17.42 -8.33
N TYR A 301 21.95 18.60 -8.89
CA TYR A 301 21.47 18.80 -10.25
C TYR A 301 22.54 19.48 -11.14
N ASN A 302 23.66 19.89 -10.54
CA ASN A 302 24.75 20.54 -11.26
C ASN A 302 25.72 19.50 -11.82
N LEU A 303 25.71 19.34 -13.14
CA LEU A 303 26.55 18.37 -13.85
C LEU A 303 28.05 18.60 -13.59
N SER A 304 28.52 19.86 -13.55
CA SER A 304 29.94 20.15 -13.27
C SER A 304 30.33 19.62 -11.90
N THR A 305 29.51 19.88 -10.88
CA THR A 305 29.77 19.39 -9.52
C THR A 305 29.76 17.87 -9.45
N ILE A 306 28.85 17.20 -10.17
CA ILE A 306 28.80 15.74 -10.23
C ILE A 306 30.09 15.20 -10.88
N MET A 307 30.50 15.74 -12.03
CA MET A 307 31.70 15.30 -12.76
C MET A 307 32.99 15.54 -11.97
N ASP A 308 33.12 16.70 -11.32
CA ASP A 308 34.27 17.03 -10.48
C ASP A 308 34.38 16.05 -9.30
N ARG A 309 33.28 15.79 -8.61
CA ARG A 309 33.23 14.86 -7.47
C ARG A 309 33.44 13.41 -7.86
N LEU A 310 32.92 12.97 -9.00
CA LEU A 310 33.22 11.66 -9.55
C LEU A 310 34.73 11.52 -9.82
N THR A 311 35.35 12.52 -10.43
CA THR A 311 36.79 12.48 -10.73
C THR A 311 37.65 12.43 -9.47
N GLU A 312 37.28 13.18 -8.42
CA GLU A 312 37.95 13.20 -7.12
C GLU A 312 37.71 11.95 -6.27
N SER A 313 36.68 11.15 -6.58
CA SER A 313 36.33 9.97 -5.79
C SER A 313 37.45 8.92 -5.82
N ARG A 314 37.79 8.44 -4.63
CA ARG A 314 38.79 7.38 -4.41
C ARG A 314 38.09 6.08 -4.08
N TYR A 315 38.61 4.98 -4.59
CA TYR A 315 38.19 3.63 -4.23
C TYR A 315 38.57 3.34 -2.77
N LEU A 316 37.64 2.77 -1.99
CA LEU A 316 37.82 2.53 -0.55
C LEU A 316 38.71 1.32 -0.23
N ASP A 317 38.65 0.26 -1.04
CA ASP A 317 39.34 -1.00 -0.77
C ASP A 317 38.97 -1.63 0.59
N ALA A 318 37.67 -1.69 0.85
CA ALA A 318 37.12 -2.04 2.16
C ALA A 318 36.36 -3.39 2.16
N SER A 319 35.73 -3.73 3.29
CA SER A 319 34.71 -4.80 3.31
C SER A 319 33.39 -4.31 2.67
N SER A 320 32.39 -5.17 2.45
CA SER A 320 31.09 -4.77 1.88
C SER A 320 29.98 -4.89 2.93
N SER A 321 29.39 -3.78 3.35
CA SER A 321 28.26 -3.71 4.28
C SER A 321 27.12 -2.86 3.71
N VAL A 322 26.27 -3.49 2.89
CA VAL A 322 25.15 -2.78 2.26
C VAL A 322 24.08 -2.31 3.27
N GLY A 323 23.88 -3.06 4.37
CA GLY A 323 22.88 -2.73 5.38
C GLY A 323 23.16 -1.39 6.06
N SER A 324 24.41 -1.14 6.44
CA SER A 324 24.84 0.13 7.04
C SER A 324 24.74 1.29 6.04
N ALA A 325 25.08 1.05 4.77
CA ALA A 325 24.97 2.03 3.69
C ALA A 325 23.54 2.53 3.48
N ILE A 326 22.57 1.61 3.50
CA ILE A 326 21.15 1.94 3.39
C ILE A 326 20.71 2.82 4.55
N ILE A 327 21.05 2.45 5.79
CA ILE A 327 20.69 3.22 7.00
C ILE A 327 21.30 4.61 6.95
N TYR A 328 22.55 4.74 6.48
CA TYR A 328 23.21 6.02 6.29
C TYR A 328 22.49 6.92 5.26
N ALA A 329 21.94 6.31 4.20
CA ALA A 329 21.31 7.03 3.09
C ALA A 329 19.80 7.30 3.26
N ILE A 330 19.12 6.67 4.23
CA ILE A 330 17.65 6.63 4.33
C ILE A 330 16.99 7.98 4.69
N ASN A 331 17.76 8.99 5.09
CA ASN A 331 17.19 10.17 5.72
C ASN A 331 16.36 11.09 4.79
N ASN A 332 16.31 10.90 3.46
CA ASN A 332 15.60 11.87 2.60
C ASN A 332 15.06 11.41 1.22
N ILE A 333 15.12 10.14 0.79
CA ILE A 333 14.97 9.83 -0.66
C ILE A 333 14.13 8.57 -0.97
N LEU A 334 13.51 8.59 -2.17
CA LEU A 334 12.56 7.63 -2.70
C LEU A 334 13.15 6.53 -3.62
N SER A 335 14.34 6.67 -4.22
CA SER A 335 14.89 5.65 -5.15
C SER A 335 16.37 5.33 -4.92
N PHE A 336 16.65 4.04 -4.69
CA PHE A 336 18.00 3.50 -4.51
C PHE A 336 18.43 2.67 -5.73
N VAL A 337 19.66 2.89 -6.19
CA VAL A 337 20.32 2.04 -7.19
C VAL A 337 21.60 1.48 -6.56
N PHE A 338 21.63 0.18 -6.31
CA PHE A 338 22.79 -0.53 -5.79
C PHE A 338 23.67 -0.98 -6.95
N ILE A 339 24.98 -0.72 -6.90
CA ILE A 339 25.96 -1.27 -7.83
C ILE A 339 26.94 -2.10 -7.02
N THR A 340 26.96 -3.42 -7.22
CA THR A 340 27.74 -4.37 -6.41
C THR A 340 28.24 -5.55 -7.24
N ASP A 341 29.29 -6.23 -6.76
CA ASP A 341 29.73 -7.53 -7.27
C ASP A 341 28.78 -8.68 -6.88
N GLY A 342 27.80 -8.39 -6.02
CA GLY A 342 26.74 -9.31 -5.59
C GLY A 342 27.04 -10.06 -4.30
N ILE A 343 28.12 -9.76 -3.58
CA ILE A 343 28.44 -10.35 -2.28
C ILE A 343 28.66 -9.26 -1.24
N THR A 344 27.92 -9.32 -0.15
CA THR A 344 27.97 -8.33 0.94
C THR A 344 27.60 -8.96 2.28
N ASP A 345 28.00 -8.33 3.38
CA ASP A 345 27.63 -8.76 4.73
C ASP A 345 26.10 -8.64 4.93
N LYS A 346 25.51 -9.65 5.58
CA LYS A 346 24.07 -9.72 5.89
C LYS A 346 23.70 -8.99 7.19
N LYS A 347 24.67 -8.48 7.96
CA LYS A 347 24.44 -7.68 9.18
C LYS A 347 23.66 -6.41 8.86
N MET A 348 22.74 -6.06 9.76
CA MET A 348 21.84 -4.90 9.65
C MET A 348 20.96 -4.85 8.39
N LEU A 349 21.07 -5.82 7.47
CA LEU A 349 20.32 -5.87 6.22
C LEU A 349 18.80 -5.91 6.47
N ALA A 350 18.34 -6.71 7.45
CA ALA A 350 16.92 -6.81 7.76
C ALA A 350 16.30 -5.48 8.26
N GLU A 351 17.05 -4.77 9.11
CA GLU A 351 16.65 -3.47 9.64
C GLU A 351 16.66 -2.38 8.56
N ALA A 352 17.71 -2.37 7.74
CA ALA A 352 17.84 -1.52 6.57
C ALA A 352 16.67 -1.68 5.59
N LEU A 353 16.32 -2.92 5.25
CA LEU A 353 15.21 -3.22 4.34
C LEU A 353 13.86 -2.82 4.91
N THR A 354 13.68 -2.98 6.22
CA THR A 354 12.46 -2.53 6.90
C THR A 354 12.33 -1.01 6.83
N SER A 355 13.45 -0.29 6.98
CA SER A 355 13.51 1.17 6.83
C SER A 355 13.20 1.61 5.40
N MET A 356 13.74 0.92 4.38
CA MET A 356 13.43 1.19 2.97
C MET A 356 11.95 1.01 2.66
N ARG A 357 11.34 -0.08 3.15
CA ARG A 357 9.90 -0.34 2.98
C ARG A 357 9.04 0.72 3.67
N LYS A 358 9.42 1.16 4.88
CA LYS A 358 8.73 2.24 5.60
C LYS A 358 8.78 3.58 4.86
N ALA A 359 9.91 3.86 4.21
CA ALA A 359 10.10 5.08 3.42
C ALA A 359 9.40 5.05 2.05
N GLY A 360 8.80 3.91 1.65
CA GLY A 360 8.22 3.76 0.32
C GLY A 360 9.27 3.79 -0.79
N ALA A 361 10.51 3.41 -0.47
CA ALA A 361 11.61 3.53 -1.40
C ALA A 361 11.58 2.45 -2.49
N MET A 362 11.79 2.84 -3.74
CA MET A 362 12.06 1.95 -4.85
C MET A 362 13.52 1.51 -4.83
N SER A 363 13.77 0.25 -5.16
CA SER A 363 15.12 -0.32 -5.14
C SER A 363 15.42 -1.00 -6.46
N THR A 364 16.57 -0.66 -7.05
CA THR A 364 17.11 -1.30 -8.25
C THR A 364 18.51 -1.81 -7.95
N VAL A 365 18.82 -3.03 -8.36
CA VAL A 365 20.10 -3.67 -8.04
C VAL A 365 20.82 -4.04 -9.32
N ILE A 366 21.99 -3.43 -9.55
CA ILE A 366 22.94 -3.80 -10.60
C ILE A 366 23.98 -4.71 -9.96
N ALA A 367 23.88 -6.01 -10.26
CA ALA A 367 24.80 -7.03 -9.79
C ALA A 367 25.68 -7.51 -10.94
N VAL A 368 27.00 -7.39 -10.80
CA VAL A 368 27.93 -7.74 -11.88
C VAL A 368 28.89 -8.81 -11.42
N GLY A 369 28.93 -9.93 -12.14
CA GLY A 369 29.77 -11.07 -11.83
C GLY A 369 29.03 -12.41 -11.92
N SER A 370 29.80 -13.50 -11.87
CA SER A 370 29.25 -14.86 -11.87
C SER A 370 28.75 -15.29 -10.49
N ASP A 371 29.41 -14.82 -9.44
CA ASP A 371 29.30 -15.33 -8.09
C ASP A 371 28.48 -14.35 -7.23
N VAL A 372 27.17 -14.30 -7.48
CA VAL A 372 26.25 -13.37 -6.80
C VAL A 372 25.35 -14.10 -5.80
N ASP A 373 25.11 -13.50 -4.63
CA ASP A 373 24.14 -14.01 -3.66
C ASP A 373 22.72 -13.55 -4.04
N MET A 374 22.01 -14.39 -4.81
CA MET A 374 20.65 -14.10 -5.26
C MET A 374 19.65 -13.91 -4.11
N GLU A 375 19.90 -14.48 -2.93
CA GLU A 375 19.05 -14.27 -1.76
C GLU A 375 19.14 -12.82 -1.29
N VAL A 376 20.37 -12.27 -1.24
CA VAL A 376 20.61 -10.88 -0.86
C VAL A 376 20.10 -9.93 -1.94
N LEU A 377 20.37 -10.21 -3.22
CA LEU A 377 19.88 -9.37 -4.32
C LEU A 377 18.35 -9.29 -4.37
N SER A 378 17.66 -10.42 -4.16
CA SER A 378 16.19 -10.47 -4.08
C SER A 378 15.67 -9.63 -2.92
N LYS A 379 16.33 -9.69 -1.77
CA LYS A 379 15.99 -8.89 -0.59
C LYS A 379 16.22 -7.40 -0.83
N LEU A 380 17.35 -7.02 -1.43
CA LEU A 380 17.68 -5.64 -1.79
C LEU A 380 16.68 -5.08 -2.78
N ALA A 381 16.27 -5.86 -3.79
CA ALA A 381 15.23 -5.51 -4.75
C ALA A 381 13.79 -5.55 -4.18
N LEU A 382 13.65 -5.71 -2.86
CA LEU A 382 12.37 -5.78 -2.15
C LEU A 382 11.40 -6.85 -2.69
N GLY A 383 11.94 -7.91 -3.31
CA GLY A 383 11.18 -9.01 -3.92
C GLY A 383 10.90 -8.87 -5.41
N ASP A 384 11.18 -7.71 -6.03
CA ASP A 384 11.00 -7.51 -7.47
C ASP A 384 12.21 -8.03 -8.26
N GLN A 385 12.06 -9.19 -8.88
CA GLN A 385 13.10 -9.78 -9.72
C GLN A 385 13.40 -8.95 -10.99
N ALA A 386 12.45 -8.16 -11.48
CA ALA A 386 12.68 -7.31 -12.65
C ALA A 386 13.59 -6.11 -12.35
N ALA A 387 13.69 -5.73 -11.08
CA ALA A 387 14.58 -4.67 -10.60
C ALA A 387 16.04 -5.11 -10.46
N ILE A 388 16.35 -6.39 -10.73
CA ILE A 388 17.70 -6.95 -10.64
C ILE A 388 18.33 -7.02 -12.04
N PHE A 389 19.29 -6.15 -12.27
CA PHE A 389 20.08 -6.06 -13.49
C PHE A 389 21.37 -6.84 -13.32
N ARG A 390 21.50 -7.94 -14.07
CA ARG A 390 22.69 -8.79 -14.02
C ARG A 390 23.55 -8.60 -15.25
N GLU A 391 24.85 -8.44 -15.04
CA GLU A 391 25.88 -8.48 -16.08
C GLU A 391 27.06 -9.36 -15.66
N LYS A 392 27.86 -9.77 -16.64
CA LYS A 392 29.04 -10.61 -16.38
C LYS A 392 30.28 -9.80 -16.03
N GLU A 393 30.44 -8.63 -16.63
CA GLU A 393 31.63 -7.79 -16.54
C GLU A 393 31.23 -6.32 -16.38
N PHE A 394 31.95 -5.56 -15.56
CA PHE A 394 31.62 -4.16 -15.31
C PHE A 394 31.82 -3.27 -16.55
N ALA A 395 32.73 -3.66 -17.45
CA ALA A 395 32.89 -3.03 -18.75
C ALA A 395 31.62 -3.09 -19.63
N HIS A 396 30.67 -3.99 -19.33
CA HIS A 396 29.41 -4.08 -20.06
C HIS A 396 28.36 -3.07 -19.61
N LEU A 397 28.54 -2.39 -18.48
CA LEU A 397 27.57 -1.40 -17.97
C LEU A 397 27.39 -0.22 -18.95
N SER A 398 28.46 0.18 -19.63
CA SER A 398 28.44 1.24 -20.66
C SER A 398 28.00 0.74 -22.05
N ARG A 399 27.69 -0.55 -22.23
CA ARG A 399 27.15 -1.03 -23.51
C ARG A 399 25.72 -0.54 -23.68
N SER A 400 25.42 0.00 -24.86
CA SER A 400 24.08 0.52 -25.19
C SER A 400 22.94 -0.44 -24.84
N SER A 401 23.10 -1.75 -25.06
CA SER A 401 22.08 -2.75 -24.73
C SER A 401 21.73 -2.81 -23.25
N PHE A 402 22.72 -2.67 -22.36
CA PHE A 402 22.51 -2.64 -20.92
C PHE A 402 22.05 -1.25 -20.49
N PHE A 403 22.80 -0.24 -20.90
CA PHE A 403 22.61 1.15 -20.52
C PHE A 403 21.22 1.67 -20.89
N ASP A 404 20.76 1.43 -22.13
CA ASP A 404 19.42 1.83 -22.56
C ASP A 404 18.32 1.06 -21.82
N ARG A 405 18.56 -0.20 -21.46
CA ARG A 405 17.60 -1.01 -20.68
C ARG A 405 17.49 -0.48 -19.25
N PHE A 406 18.61 -0.13 -18.63
CA PHE A 406 18.65 0.47 -17.30
C PHE A 406 18.00 1.85 -17.29
N LEU A 407 18.32 2.71 -18.27
CA LEU A 407 17.71 4.03 -18.39
C LEU A 407 16.19 3.96 -18.56
N ARG A 408 15.69 3.01 -19.36
CA ARG A 408 14.23 2.76 -19.50
C ARG A 408 13.57 2.24 -18.23
N TRP A 409 14.34 1.75 -17.26
CA TRP A 409 13.82 1.22 -16.00
C TRP A 409 13.75 2.30 -14.93
N ILE A 410 14.81 3.09 -14.78
CA ILE A 410 14.84 4.20 -13.80
C ILE A 410 13.99 5.40 -14.24
N CYS A 411 13.68 5.48 -15.54
CA CYS A 411 12.83 6.49 -16.12
C CYS A 411 11.48 5.86 -16.40
#